data_AF-C4FLP6-F1
#
_entry.id   AF-C4FLP6-F1
#
_cell.length_a   1.000
_cell.length_b   1.000
_cell.length_c   1.000
_cell.angle_alpha   90.00
_cell.angle_beta   90.00
_cell.angle_gamma   90.00
#
_symmetry.space_group_name_H-M   'P 1'
#
loop_
_entity.id
_entity.type
_entity.pdbx_description
1 polymer ?
#
loop_
_entity_poly.entity_id
_entity_poly.type
_entity_poly.pdbx_seq_one_letter_code
_entity_poly.pdbx_strand_id
1 'polypeptide(L)' 'AADTVGPSLKKIAAAYAGKEADLIKFLKGEGKAIVDPAKEAVMKPQLNTTKAMKDDELKALAQFMLSHK' A
#
# COMPACT_ATOMS: atom_id res chain seq x y z
N ALA A 1 16.38 0.17 8.36
CA ALA A 1 15.41 0.69 9.34
C ALA A 1 14.55 -0.47 9.82
N ALA A 2 14.32 -0.59 11.12
CA ALA A 2 13.39 -1.60 11.65
C ALA A 2 11.95 -1.16 11.32
N ASP A 3 11.11 -2.08 10.82
CA ASP A 3 9.69 -1.83 10.56
C ASP A 3 8.93 -1.77 11.90
N THR A 4 8.82 -0.58 12.49
CA THR A 4 8.23 -0.40 13.83
C THR A 4 6.71 -0.50 13.77
N VAL A 5 6.06 0.43 13.09
CA VAL A 5 4.59 0.49 12.97
C VAL A 5 4.09 -0.17 11.68
N GLY A 6 4.82 0.01 10.58
CA GLY A 6 4.51 -0.59 9.29
C GLY A 6 5.76 -0.86 8.46
N PRO A 7 5.61 -1.58 7.33
CA PRO A 7 6.72 -1.89 6.45
C PRO A 7 7.26 -0.63 5.77
N SER A 8 8.58 -0.57 5.57
CA SER A 8 9.20 0.46 4.73
C SER A 8 8.64 0.48 3.31
N LEU A 9 8.66 1.66 2.65
CA LEU A 9 8.27 1.80 1.25
C LEU A 9 9.03 0.85 0.33
N LYS A 10 10.32 0.60 0.61
CA LYS A 10 11.15 -0.38 -0.10
C LYS A 10 10.61 -1.81 -0.03
N LYS A 11 10.14 -2.25 1.15
CA LYS A 11 9.49 -3.57 1.29
C LYS A 11 8.16 -3.63 0.55
N ILE A 12 7.37 -2.54 0.62
CA ILE A 12 6.11 -2.46 -0.12
C ILE A 12 6.36 -2.52 -1.63
N ALA A 13 7.32 -1.73 -2.14
CA ALA A 13 7.70 -1.70 -3.54
C ALA A 13 8.15 -3.07 -4.05
N ALA A 14 8.95 -3.80 -3.27
CA ALA A 14 9.38 -5.15 -3.61
C ALA A 14 8.19 -6.14 -3.66
N ALA A 15 7.26 -6.07 -2.71
CA ALA A 15 6.11 -6.98 -2.65
C ALA A 15 5.10 -6.76 -3.79
N TYR A 16 4.97 -5.51 -4.26
CA TYR A 16 4.07 -5.10 -5.34
C TYR A 16 4.78 -4.87 -6.68
N ALA A 17 6.02 -5.32 -6.84
CA ALA A 17 6.75 -5.20 -8.10
C ALA A 17 5.98 -5.90 -9.23
N GLY A 18 5.62 -5.14 -10.28
CA GLY A 18 4.79 -5.64 -11.39
C GLY A 18 3.30 -5.83 -11.05
N LYS A 19 2.85 -5.39 -9.86
CA LYS A 19 1.48 -5.56 -9.33
C LYS A 19 0.86 -4.22 -8.90
N GLU A 20 1.07 -3.16 -9.68
CA GLU A 20 0.52 -1.82 -9.39
C GLU A 20 -1.01 -1.85 -9.18
N ALA A 21 -1.72 -2.61 -10.01
CA ALA A 21 -3.18 -2.75 -9.89
C ALA A 21 -3.61 -3.38 -8.55
N ASP A 22 -2.83 -4.33 -8.01
CA ASP A 22 -3.13 -4.96 -6.72
C ASP A 22 -2.83 -4.00 -5.55
N LEU A 23 -1.81 -3.16 -5.69
CA LEU A 23 -1.53 -2.09 -4.72
C LEU A 23 -2.69 -1.08 -4.69
N ILE A 24 -3.18 -0.67 -5.86
CA ILE A 24 -4.34 0.24 -5.96
C ILE A 24 -5.58 -0.40 -5.33
N LYS A 25 -5.87 -1.68 -5.60
CA LYS A 25 -6.98 -2.41 -4.93
C LYS A 25 -6.82 -2.45 -3.42
N PHE A 26 -5.60 -2.65 -2.93
CA PHE A 26 -5.32 -2.59 -1.49
C PHE A 26 -5.58 -1.20 -0.91
N LEU A 27 -5.16 -0.13 -1.59
CA LEU A 27 -5.41 1.26 -1.19
C LEU A 27 -6.90 1.63 -1.22
N LYS A 28 -7.69 1.00 -2.10
CA LYS A 28 -9.17 1.04 -2.09
C LYS A 28 -9.79 0.16 -1.00
N GLY A 29 -8.97 -0.59 -0.25
CA GLY A 29 -9.38 -1.59 0.73
C GLY A 29 -10.28 -2.69 0.20
N GLU A 30 -10.09 -3.01 -1.08
CA GLU A 30 -10.66 -4.17 -1.78
C GLU A 30 -9.64 -5.34 -1.79
N GLY A 31 -8.38 -5.08 -1.48
CA GLY A 31 -7.30 -6.07 -1.38
C GLY A 31 -6.95 -6.45 0.07
N LYS A 32 -6.31 -7.62 0.22
CA LYS A 32 -5.74 -8.07 1.51
C LYS A 32 -4.31 -7.56 1.69
N ALA A 33 -3.86 -7.44 2.94
CA ALA A 33 -2.46 -7.12 3.21
C ALA A 33 -1.56 -8.31 2.82
N ILE A 34 -0.59 -8.06 1.92
CA ILE A 34 0.37 -9.10 1.48
C ILE A 34 1.78 -8.88 2.03
N VAL A 35 2.07 -7.68 2.56
CA VAL A 35 3.41 -7.30 3.03
C VAL A 35 3.62 -7.69 4.49
N ASP A 36 2.65 -7.34 5.34
CA ASP A 36 2.63 -7.70 6.77
C ASP A 36 1.18 -7.98 7.22
N PRO A 37 0.67 -9.20 6.98
CA PRO A 37 -0.70 -9.57 7.34
C PRO A 37 -1.00 -9.46 8.83
N ALA A 38 0.01 -9.65 9.70
CA ALA A 38 -0.15 -9.56 11.15
C ALA A 38 -0.51 -8.13 11.61
N LYS A 39 -0.12 -7.12 10.83
CA LYS A 39 -0.42 -5.70 11.08
C LYS A 39 -1.56 -5.16 10.23
N GLU A 40 -2.34 -6.00 9.56
CA GLU A 40 -3.47 -5.56 8.73
C GLU A 40 -4.47 -4.71 9.53
N ALA A 41 -4.76 -5.11 10.78
CA ALA A 41 -5.65 -4.37 11.67
C ALA A 41 -5.16 -2.95 11.99
N VAL A 42 -3.84 -2.72 11.98
CA VAL A 42 -3.22 -1.39 12.20
C VAL A 42 -3.33 -0.52 10.94
N MET A 43 -3.22 -1.12 9.75
CA MET A 43 -3.30 -0.42 8.47
C MET A 43 -4.74 -0.09 8.05
N LYS A 44 -5.71 -0.96 8.36
CA LYS A 44 -7.09 -0.87 7.86
C LYS A 44 -7.79 0.48 8.11
N PRO A 45 -7.66 1.13 9.29
CA PRO A 45 -8.22 2.47 9.49
C PRO A 45 -7.63 3.55 8.57
N GLN A 46 -6.34 3.42 8.21
CA GLN A 46 -5.64 4.39 7.35
C GLN A 46 -6.13 4.33 5.89
N LEU A 47 -6.69 3.19 5.47
CA LEU A 47 -7.29 3.04 4.14
C LEU A 47 -8.51 3.96 3.94
N ASN A 48 -9.13 4.48 5.00
CA ASN A 48 -10.23 5.44 4.85
C ASN A 48 -9.78 6.72 4.13
N THR A 49 -8.53 7.12 4.31
CA THR A 49 -7.95 8.28 3.61
C THR A 49 -7.76 7.98 2.13
N THR A 50 -7.18 6.82 1.80
CA THR A 50 -6.86 6.46 0.40
C THR A 50 -8.10 6.06 -0.39
N LYS A 51 -9.11 5.47 0.25
CA LYS A 51 -10.41 5.15 -0.37
C LYS A 51 -11.19 6.36 -0.88
N ALA A 52 -10.97 7.53 -0.27
CA ALA A 52 -11.64 8.76 -0.66
C ALA A 52 -10.95 9.48 -1.83
N MET A 53 -9.77 9.01 -2.25
CA MET A 53 -9.01 9.59 -3.36
C MET A 53 -9.57 9.17 -4.71
N LYS A 54 -9.37 10.00 -5.73
CA LYS A 54 -9.68 9.69 -7.13
C LYS A 54 -8.72 8.63 -7.67
N ASP A 55 -9.14 7.95 -8.74
CA ASP A 55 -8.34 6.91 -9.37
C ASP A 55 -6.95 7.40 -9.82
N ASP A 56 -6.87 8.62 -10.38
CA ASP A 56 -5.60 9.22 -10.79
C ASP A 56 -4.67 9.54 -9.60
N GLU A 57 -5.25 9.95 -8.46
CA GLU A 57 -4.50 10.22 -7.22
C GLU A 57 -3.98 8.93 -6.59
N LEU A 58 -4.80 7.88 -6.58
CA LEU A 58 -4.41 6.53 -6.15
C LEU A 58 -3.31 5.95 -7.01
N LYS A 59 -3.39 6.15 -8.34
CA LYS A 59 -2.36 5.71 -9.27
C LYS A 59 -1.04 6.44 -9.02
N ALA A 60 -1.08 7.77 -8.87
CA ALA A 60 0.11 8.55 -8.54
C ALA A 60 0.73 8.13 -7.21
N LEU A 61 -0.09 7.88 -6.18
CA LEU A 61 0.36 7.38 -4.90
C LEU A 61 1.02 5.99 -5.02
N ALA A 62 0.39 5.06 -5.73
CA ALA A 62 0.94 3.73 -5.97
C ALA A 62 2.30 3.80 -6.68
N GLN A 63 2.42 4.64 -7.72
CA GLN A 63 3.67 4.84 -8.45
C GLN A 63 4.76 5.46 -7.57
N PHE A 64 4.41 6.42 -6.72
CA PHE A 64 5.32 6.98 -5.72
C PHE A 64 5.82 5.90 -4.75
N MET A 65 4.93 5.04 -4.23
CA MET A 65 5.34 3.95 -3.33
C MET A 65 6.27 2.96 -4.05
N LEU A 66 5.97 2.61 -5.31
CA LEU A 66 6.75 1.66 -6.12
C LEU A 66 8.11 2.23 -6.59
N SER A 67 8.28 3.55 -6.62
CA SER A 67 9.56 4.18 -7.04
C SER A 67 10.67 4.04 -5.99
N HIS A 68 10.32 3.73 -4.73
CA HIS A 68 11.27 3.57 -3.62
C HIS A 68 11.86 2.16 -3.61
N LYS A 69 12.83 1.88 -4.49
CA LYS A 69 13.44 0.56 -4.68
C LYS A 69 14.56 0.20 -3.70
#